data_AF-A0A0A0BJA7-F1
#
_entry.id   AF-A0A0A0BJA7-F1
#
_cell.length_a   1.000
_cell.length_b   1.000
_cell.length_c   1.000
_cell.angle_alpha   90.00
_cell.angle_beta   90.00
_cell.angle_gamma   90.00
#
_symmetry.space_group_name_H-M   'P 1'
#
loop_
_entity.id
_entity.type
_entity.pdbx_description
1 polymer ?
#
loop_
_entity_poly.entity_id
_entity_poly.type
_entity_poly.pdbx_seq_one_letter_code
_entity_poly.pdbx_strand_id
1 'polypeptide(L)'
;MTARTDRDPAATALVRWLFRDVAGTASDVAPWPAEAPTDPLVRLLDVHRGWTFLARRAASVPGLPADVAARAVDERRSAVTYQVALAADLLRCGAALDAAGVPWVCVKGPVVAALHEARGEVRPFTDLDLLVPPERFADALRALSTAGSVLLDRNFALLRSRVPGEVDLRAPLGTMLDLHWTLVNRSERRRRAAVPTARLLATRVDVTTAAGPVPALGPAERLVHLCLHAAGSGGDRLVWLLDVALACAEPDVDWDAVVATARAWR
;
A
#
# COMPACT_ATOMS: atom_id res chain seq x y z
N MET A 1 -15.78 10.46 -21.82
CA MET A 1 -16.16 11.87 -22.07
C MET A 1 -17.19 12.31 -21.04
N THR A 2 -16.75 12.51 -19.78
CA THR A 2 -17.57 12.96 -18.62
C THR A 2 -16.69 13.61 -17.54
N ALA A 3 -15.69 14.42 -17.92
CA ALA A 3 -14.65 14.88 -16.98
C ALA A 3 -14.65 16.39 -16.65
N ARG A 4 -15.71 17.14 -17.01
CA ARG A 4 -15.71 18.62 -16.87
C ARG A 4 -16.64 19.18 -15.79
N THR A 5 -17.39 18.37 -15.05
CA THR A 5 -18.36 18.83 -14.03
C THR A 5 -17.95 18.55 -12.57
N ASP A 6 -16.74 18.04 -12.32
CA ASP A 6 -16.39 17.44 -11.00
C ASP A 6 -15.22 18.10 -10.26
N ARG A 7 -14.71 19.24 -10.76
CA ARG A 7 -13.57 19.93 -10.12
C ARG A 7 -14.07 21.08 -9.26
N ASP A 8 -14.50 20.76 -8.05
CA ASP A 8 -14.66 21.78 -7.02
C ASP A 8 -13.26 22.27 -6.58
N PRO A 9 -12.94 23.58 -6.73
CA PRO A 9 -11.62 24.10 -6.41
C PRO A 9 -11.27 23.98 -4.93
N ALA A 10 -12.23 24.15 -4.02
CA ALA A 10 -12.01 24.09 -2.58
C ALA A 10 -11.70 22.66 -2.12
N ALA A 11 -12.49 21.68 -2.58
CA ALA A 11 -12.26 20.26 -2.35
C ALA A 11 -10.88 19.82 -2.87
N THR A 12 -10.56 20.23 -4.10
CA THR A 12 -9.26 19.93 -4.73
C THR A 12 -8.09 20.55 -3.95
N ALA A 13 -8.23 21.80 -3.52
CA ALA A 13 -7.20 22.51 -2.76
C ALA A 13 -6.97 21.85 -1.39
N LEU A 14 -8.04 21.53 -0.66
CA LEU A 14 -7.94 20.87 0.65
C LEU A 14 -7.29 19.50 0.54
N VAL A 15 -7.73 18.65 -0.41
CA VAL A 15 -7.13 17.33 -0.57
C VAL A 15 -5.66 17.44 -0.97
N ARG A 16 -5.29 18.30 -1.92
CA ARG A 16 -3.87 18.51 -2.25
C ARG A 16 -3.06 18.99 -1.05
N TRP A 17 -3.62 19.89 -0.24
CA TRP A 17 -2.98 20.38 0.97
C TRP A 17 -2.72 19.23 1.95
N LEU A 18 -3.69 18.35 2.21
CA LEU A 18 -3.52 17.19 3.12
C LEU A 18 -2.30 16.33 2.73
N PHE A 19 -2.18 15.97 1.45
CA PHE A 19 -1.07 15.13 0.99
C PHE A 19 0.27 15.88 1.02
N ARG A 20 0.29 17.17 0.69
CA ARG A 20 1.50 18.00 0.81
C ARG A 20 1.94 18.17 2.25
N ASP A 21 1.00 18.27 3.18
CA ASP A 21 1.27 18.43 4.60
C ASP A 21 1.91 17.17 5.18
N VAL A 22 1.38 15.99 4.86
CA VAL A 22 2.02 14.71 5.20
C VAL A 22 3.42 14.60 4.58
N ALA A 23 3.60 15.08 3.36
CA ALA A 23 4.92 15.12 2.72
C ALA A 23 5.87 16.18 3.31
N GLY A 24 5.43 17.04 4.23
CA GLY A 24 6.24 18.12 4.82
C GLY A 24 6.49 19.30 3.87
N THR A 25 5.61 19.51 2.88
CA THR A 25 5.76 20.54 1.83
C THR A 25 4.58 21.50 1.74
N ALA A 26 3.61 21.41 2.66
CA ALA A 26 2.47 22.32 2.69
C ALA A 26 2.82 23.63 3.41
N SER A 27 2.12 24.69 3.01
CA SER A 27 1.97 25.93 3.75
C SER A 27 0.68 25.89 4.58
N ASP A 28 0.24 27.02 5.12
CA ASP A 28 -1.05 27.14 5.82
C ASP A 28 -2.23 26.66 4.97
N VAL A 29 -3.23 26.08 5.66
CA VAL A 29 -4.47 25.61 5.03
C VAL A 29 -5.43 26.78 4.82
N ALA A 30 -6.07 26.83 3.65
CA ALA A 30 -7.15 27.76 3.41
C ALA A 30 -8.41 27.34 4.16
N PRO A 31 -9.24 28.29 4.64
CA PRO A 31 -10.53 27.97 5.23
C PRO A 31 -11.45 27.30 4.19
N TRP A 32 -12.27 26.36 4.65
CA TRP A 32 -13.35 25.78 3.86
C TRP A 32 -14.45 26.83 3.62
N PRO A 33 -14.86 27.11 2.38
CA PRO A 33 -15.89 28.10 2.10
C PRO A 33 -17.27 27.67 2.61
N ALA A 34 -18.02 28.57 3.23
CA ALA A 34 -19.31 28.27 3.85
C ALA A 34 -20.36 27.68 2.88
N GLU A 35 -20.30 28.09 1.60
CA GLU A 35 -21.23 27.63 0.56
C GLU A 35 -20.67 26.48 -0.30
N ALA A 36 -19.43 26.03 -0.04
CA ALA A 36 -18.82 24.97 -0.83
C ALA A 36 -19.46 23.61 -0.53
N PRO A 37 -19.85 22.84 -1.56
CA PRO A 37 -20.46 21.52 -1.37
C PRO A 37 -19.45 20.50 -0.84
N THR A 38 -19.88 19.62 0.05
CA THR A 38 -19.02 18.58 0.65
C THR A 38 -18.89 17.32 -0.20
N ASP A 39 -19.85 17.02 -1.09
CA ASP A 39 -19.82 15.79 -1.89
C ASP A 39 -18.55 15.63 -2.74
N PRO A 40 -18.03 16.67 -3.43
CA PRO A 40 -16.76 16.55 -4.15
C PRO A 40 -15.58 16.25 -3.22
N LEU A 41 -15.56 16.83 -2.01
CA LEU A 41 -14.53 16.56 -1.01
C LEU A 41 -14.58 15.09 -0.56
N VAL A 42 -15.76 14.60 -0.22
CA VAL A 42 -16.00 13.19 0.14
C VAL A 42 -15.47 12.26 -0.96
N ARG A 43 -15.88 12.49 -2.22
CA ARG A 43 -15.43 11.67 -3.36
C ARG A 43 -13.91 11.69 -3.51
N LEU A 44 -13.28 12.85 -3.40
CA LEU A 44 -11.82 12.96 -3.51
C LEU A 44 -11.10 12.27 -2.35
N LEU A 45 -11.64 12.36 -1.12
CA LEU A 45 -11.09 11.65 0.04
C LEU A 45 -11.21 10.13 -0.11
N ASP A 46 -12.33 9.63 -0.64
CA ASP A 46 -12.53 8.21 -0.95
C ASP A 46 -11.55 7.73 -2.03
N VAL A 47 -11.48 8.44 -3.16
CA VAL A 47 -10.62 8.08 -4.31
C VAL A 47 -9.13 8.14 -3.95
N HIS A 48 -8.71 9.22 -3.30
CA HIS A 48 -7.31 9.43 -2.96
C HIS A 48 -6.90 8.81 -1.64
N ARG A 49 -7.85 8.26 -0.87
CA ARG A 49 -7.64 7.68 0.48
C ARG A 49 -7.10 8.68 1.50
N GLY A 50 -7.66 9.89 1.50
CA GLY A 50 -7.20 11.02 2.33
C GLY A 50 -7.90 11.14 3.70
N TRP A 51 -8.87 10.28 4.01
CA TRP A 51 -9.69 10.38 5.23
C TRP A 51 -8.88 10.40 6.52
N THR A 52 -7.89 9.51 6.64
CA THR A 52 -7.06 9.39 7.85
C THR A 52 -6.18 10.63 8.07
N PHE A 53 -5.75 11.28 6.99
CA PHE A 53 -4.99 12.53 7.03
C PHE A 53 -5.88 13.71 7.42
N LEU A 54 -7.10 13.76 6.90
CA LEU A 54 -8.10 14.75 7.31
C LEU A 54 -8.45 14.58 8.79
N ALA A 55 -8.62 13.36 9.28
CA ALA A 55 -8.97 13.09 10.68
C ALA A 55 -7.97 13.72 11.67
N ARG A 56 -6.68 13.73 11.32
CA ARG A 56 -5.62 14.36 12.14
C ARG A 56 -5.64 15.88 12.06
N ARG A 57 -6.14 16.45 10.96
CA ARG A 57 -6.07 17.88 10.62
C ARG A 57 -7.39 18.61 10.69
N ALA A 58 -8.51 17.92 10.91
CA ALA A 58 -9.85 18.50 10.81
C ALA A 58 -10.03 19.76 11.66
N ALA A 59 -9.50 19.76 12.89
CA ALA A 59 -9.55 20.93 13.78
C ALA A 59 -8.72 22.14 13.28
N SER A 60 -7.75 21.89 12.40
CA SER A 60 -6.89 22.92 11.80
C SER A 60 -7.47 23.53 10.53
N VAL A 61 -8.59 23.00 9.99
CA VAL A 61 -9.24 23.51 8.77
C VAL A 61 -10.44 24.37 9.16
N PRO A 62 -10.34 25.72 9.14
CA PRO A 62 -11.44 26.57 9.55
C PRO A 62 -12.64 26.41 8.62
N GLY A 63 -13.85 26.39 9.17
CA GLY A 63 -15.09 26.24 8.39
C GLY A 63 -15.36 24.83 7.86
N LEU A 64 -14.51 23.83 8.18
CA LEU A 64 -14.75 22.45 7.78
C LEU A 64 -16.07 21.94 8.39
N PRO A 65 -16.99 21.39 7.58
CA PRO A 65 -18.26 20.87 8.10
C PRO A 65 -18.06 19.76 9.13
N ALA A 66 -18.82 19.85 10.23
CA ALA A 66 -18.65 18.99 11.40
C ALA A 66 -18.94 17.51 11.11
N ASP A 67 -19.86 17.23 10.19
CA ASP A 67 -20.20 15.90 9.71
C ASP A 67 -19.04 15.27 8.93
N VAL A 68 -18.34 16.03 8.09
CA VAL A 68 -17.14 15.59 7.37
C VAL A 68 -16.00 15.31 8.35
N ALA A 69 -15.80 16.19 9.34
CA ALA A 69 -14.80 15.99 10.39
C ALA A 69 -15.08 14.71 11.22
N ALA A 70 -16.34 14.50 11.62
CA ALA A 70 -16.76 13.31 12.36
C ALA A 70 -16.55 12.04 11.53
N ARG A 71 -16.95 12.04 10.26
CA ARG A 71 -16.69 10.91 9.35
C ARG A 71 -15.20 10.61 9.24
N ALA A 72 -14.34 11.63 9.10
CA ALA A 72 -12.89 11.40 9.04
C ALA A 72 -12.35 10.67 10.28
N VAL A 73 -12.83 11.03 11.47
CA VAL A 73 -12.49 10.33 12.72
C VAL A 73 -12.94 8.86 12.69
N ASP A 74 -14.15 8.58 12.20
CA ASP A 74 -14.67 7.22 12.11
C ASP A 74 -13.96 6.36 11.07
N GLU A 75 -13.60 6.94 9.92
CA GLU A 75 -12.76 6.29 8.89
C GLU A 75 -11.37 5.95 9.45
N ARG A 76 -10.77 6.87 10.22
CA ARG A 76 -9.50 6.63 10.90
C ARG A 76 -9.61 5.51 11.95
N ARG A 77 -10.66 5.51 12.78
CA ARG A 77 -10.91 4.45 13.76
C ARG A 77 -11.08 3.10 13.09
N SER A 78 -11.85 3.05 12.01
CA SER A 78 -12.05 1.85 11.20
C SER A 78 -10.73 1.34 10.64
N ALA A 79 -9.92 2.21 10.02
CA ALA A 79 -8.60 1.83 9.48
C ALA A 79 -7.68 1.24 10.55
N VAL A 80 -7.57 1.88 11.73
CA VAL A 80 -6.74 1.37 12.84
C VAL A 80 -7.26 0.02 13.35
N THR A 81 -8.59 -0.14 13.43
CA THR A 81 -9.21 -1.40 13.88
C THR A 81 -8.90 -2.54 12.91
N TYR A 82 -9.03 -2.30 11.60
CA TYR A 82 -8.65 -3.28 10.57
C TYR A 82 -7.17 -3.66 10.62
N GLN A 83 -6.29 -2.69 10.90
CA GLN A 83 -4.85 -2.94 10.99
C GLN A 83 -4.47 -3.89 12.13
N VAL A 84 -5.23 -3.95 13.23
CA VAL A 84 -4.99 -4.92 14.31
C VAL A 84 -5.20 -6.36 13.83
N ALA A 85 -6.31 -6.63 13.13
CA ALA A 85 -6.59 -7.96 12.57
C ALA A 85 -5.54 -8.34 11.52
N LEU A 86 -5.19 -7.38 10.66
CA LEU A 86 -4.18 -7.57 9.63
C LEU A 86 -2.79 -7.85 10.22
N ALA A 87 -2.39 -7.16 11.28
CA ALA A 87 -1.12 -7.40 11.97
C ALA A 87 -1.05 -8.82 12.54
N ALA A 88 -2.15 -9.30 13.15
CA ALA A 88 -2.23 -10.66 13.67
C ALA A 88 -2.19 -11.72 12.54
N ASP A 89 -2.88 -11.48 11.42
CA ASP A 89 -2.80 -12.36 10.25
C ASP A 89 -1.39 -12.35 9.63
N LEU A 90 -0.73 -11.20 9.53
CA LEU A 90 0.65 -11.10 9.06
C LEU A 90 1.61 -11.94 9.90
N LEU A 91 1.54 -11.81 11.22
CA LEU A 91 2.39 -12.59 12.13
C LEU A 91 2.14 -14.09 11.98
N ARG A 92 0.88 -14.50 11.85
CA ARG A 92 0.51 -15.90 11.65
C ARG A 92 1.00 -16.45 10.32
N CYS A 93 0.78 -15.71 9.23
CA CYS A 93 1.24 -16.09 7.90
C CYS A 93 2.77 -16.15 7.84
N GLY A 94 3.46 -15.15 8.40
CA GLY A 94 4.92 -15.11 8.49
C GLY A 94 5.48 -16.31 9.25
N ALA A 95 4.96 -16.59 10.45
CA ALA A 95 5.39 -17.75 11.24
C ALA A 95 5.17 -19.08 10.51
N ALA A 96 4.08 -19.21 9.75
CA ALA A 96 3.82 -20.40 8.93
C ALA A 96 4.84 -20.58 7.79
N LEU A 97 5.20 -19.49 7.12
CA LEU A 97 6.22 -19.49 6.06
C LEU A 97 7.61 -19.80 6.62
N ASP A 98 7.96 -19.20 7.75
CA ASP A 98 9.23 -19.45 8.45
C ASP A 98 9.34 -20.91 8.90
N ALA A 99 8.29 -21.47 9.50
CA ALA A 99 8.26 -22.87 9.91
C ALA A 99 8.38 -23.85 8.73
N ALA A 100 7.91 -23.45 7.54
CA ALA A 100 8.06 -24.21 6.30
C ALA A 100 9.42 -23.99 5.59
N GLY A 101 10.29 -23.14 6.15
CA GLY A 101 11.57 -22.76 5.53
C GLY A 101 11.38 -22.09 4.17
N VAL A 102 10.30 -21.35 3.99
CA VAL A 102 10.01 -20.59 2.77
C VAL A 102 10.43 -19.14 3.02
N PRO A 103 11.48 -18.62 2.33
CA PRO A 103 11.83 -17.22 2.48
C PRO A 103 10.70 -16.35 1.92
N TRP A 104 10.41 -15.24 2.60
CA TRP A 104 9.32 -14.36 2.21
C TRP A 104 9.65 -12.90 2.54
N VAL A 105 8.95 -11.98 1.89
CA VAL A 105 8.94 -10.55 2.25
C VAL A 105 7.53 -9.98 2.13
N CYS A 106 7.20 -9.01 2.99
CA CYS A 106 6.05 -8.14 2.82
C CYS A 106 6.45 -6.95 1.93
N VAL A 107 5.71 -6.72 0.84
CA VAL A 107 6.13 -5.75 -0.19
C VAL A 107 5.40 -4.41 -0.10
N LYS A 108 4.20 -4.38 0.50
CA LYS A 108 3.39 -3.16 0.70
C LYS A 108 2.66 -3.20 2.05
N GLY A 109 1.42 -2.71 2.10
CA GLY A 109 0.58 -2.67 3.30
C GLY A 109 1.35 -2.16 4.54
N PRO A 110 1.66 -3.04 5.50
CA PRO A 110 2.37 -2.70 6.75
C PRO A 110 3.73 -2.01 6.55
N VAL A 111 4.56 -2.48 5.61
CA VAL A 111 5.93 -1.96 5.47
C VAL A 111 5.95 -0.56 4.86
N VAL A 112 4.94 -0.23 4.04
CA VAL A 112 4.74 1.14 3.53
C VAL A 112 4.03 2.00 4.56
N ALA A 113 3.13 1.44 5.35
CA ALA A 113 2.49 2.15 6.45
C ALA A 113 3.50 2.64 7.50
N ALA A 114 4.57 1.89 7.75
CA ALA A 114 5.67 2.32 8.63
C ALA A 114 6.28 3.68 8.21
N LEU A 115 6.32 3.99 6.91
CA LEU A 115 6.80 5.30 6.40
C LEU A 115 5.87 6.46 6.79
N HIS A 116 4.57 6.18 6.88
CA HIS A 116 3.56 7.14 7.33
C HIS A 116 3.55 7.25 8.86
N GLU A 117 3.70 6.13 9.56
CA GLU A 117 3.78 6.08 11.02
C GLU A 117 4.98 6.87 11.56
N ALA A 118 6.12 6.84 10.86
CA ALA A 118 7.29 7.68 11.17
C ALA A 118 6.99 9.18 11.13
N ARG A 119 5.90 9.58 10.45
CA ARG A 119 5.38 10.96 10.42
C ARG A 119 4.15 11.18 11.31
N GLY A 120 3.79 10.19 12.13
CA GLY A 120 2.60 10.21 12.98
C GLY A 120 1.28 10.06 12.23
N GLU A 121 1.33 9.57 10.99
CA GLU A 121 0.17 9.36 10.13
C GLU A 121 -0.30 7.90 10.15
N VAL A 122 -1.55 7.69 9.73
CA VAL A 122 -2.11 6.34 9.53
C VAL A 122 -2.39 6.17 8.04
N ARG A 123 -1.67 5.27 7.38
CA ARG A 123 -1.94 4.89 5.99
C ARG A 123 -3.03 3.82 5.95
N PRO A 124 -4.18 4.05 5.31
CA PRO A 124 -5.20 3.00 5.17
C PRO A 124 -4.78 1.97 4.10
N PHE A 125 -4.89 0.69 4.44
CA PHE A 125 -4.71 -0.45 3.54
C PHE A 125 -5.56 -1.63 4.04
N THR A 126 -5.87 -2.57 3.14
CA THR A 126 -6.91 -3.59 3.35
C THR A 126 -6.44 -5.02 3.10
N ASP A 127 -5.20 -5.14 2.63
CA ASP A 127 -4.61 -6.33 2.06
C ASP A 127 -3.16 -6.49 2.53
N LEU A 128 -2.69 -7.73 2.51
CA LEU A 128 -1.31 -8.13 2.71
C LEU A 128 -0.74 -8.55 1.37
N ASP A 129 0.35 -7.93 0.94
CA ASP A 129 1.13 -8.40 -0.19
C ASP A 129 2.37 -9.15 0.31
N LEU A 130 2.41 -10.47 0.15
CA LEU A 130 3.57 -11.30 0.50
C LEU A 130 4.22 -11.88 -0.75
N LEU A 131 5.54 -11.80 -0.88
CA LEU A 131 6.32 -12.35 -1.98
C LEU A 131 7.11 -13.57 -1.50
N VAL A 132 7.02 -14.67 -2.24
CA VAL A 132 7.76 -15.92 -2.02
C VAL A 132 8.49 -16.38 -3.31
N PRO A 133 9.46 -17.30 -3.24
CA PRO A 133 10.10 -17.83 -4.44
C PRO A 133 9.09 -18.61 -5.30
N PRO A 134 9.08 -18.44 -6.64
CA PRO A 134 8.24 -19.21 -7.54
C PRO A 134 8.38 -20.73 -7.35
N GLU A 135 9.61 -21.20 -7.16
CA GLU A 135 9.95 -22.62 -6.99
C GLU A 135 9.48 -23.20 -5.63
N ARG A 136 9.21 -22.34 -4.64
CA ARG A 136 8.68 -22.72 -3.33
C ARG A 136 7.20 -22.33 -3.15
N PHE A 137 6.54 -21.82 -4.19
CA PHE A 137 5.17 -21.32 -4.10
C PHE A 137 4.17 -22.38 -3.63
N ALA A 138 4.32 -23.63 -4.09
CA ALA A 138 3.47 -24.72 -3.64
C ALA A 138 3.66 -25.06 -2.15
N ASP A 139 4.89 -24.93 -1.61
CA ASP A 139 5.16 -25.08 -0.18
C ASP A 139 4.54 -23.93 0.62
N ALA A 140 4.68 -22.70 0.12
CA ALA A 140 4.09 -21.51 0.72
C ALA A 140 2.57 -21.65 0.84
N LEU A 141 1.90 -22.03 -0.26
CA LEU A 141 0.46 -22.20 -0.29
C LEU A 141 0.00 -23.31 0.68
N ARG A 142 0.73 -24.43 0.75
CA ARG A 142 0.46 -25.49 1.73
C ARG A 142 0.61 -24.99 3.16
N ALA A 143 1.71 -24.32 3.48
CA ALA A 143 1.97 -23.79 4.82
C ALA A 143 0.88 -22.80 5.26
N LEU A 144 0.52 -21.85 4.39
CA LEU A 144 -0.53 -20.88 4.65
C LEU A 144 -1.90 -21.54 4.80
N SER A 145 -2.20 -22.57 3.99
CA SER A 145 -3.45 -23.33 4.09
C SER A 145 -3.54 -24.12 5.40
N THR A 146 -2.45 -24.77 5.81
CA THR A 146 -2.34 -25.45 7.10
C THR A 146 -2.49 -24.48 8.28
N ALA A 147 -2.01 -23.24 8.13
CA ALA A 147 -2.21 -22.16 9.10
C ALA A 147 -3.63 -21.54 9.07
N GLY A 148 -4.52 -22.05 8.21
CA GLY A 148 -5.94 -21.67 8.15
C GLY A 148 -6.30 -20.65 7.06
N SER A 149 -5.36 -20.27 6.19
CA SER A 149 -5.67 -19.42 5.05
C SER A 149 -6.46 -20.20 3.99
N VAL A 150 -7.38 -19.53 3.29
CA VAL A 150 -8.23 -20.16 2.28
C VAL A 150 -7.96 -19.53 0.93
N LEU A 151 -7.58 -20.34 -0.06
CA LEU A 151 -7.46 -19.90 -1.46
C LEU A 151 -8.83 -19.44 -1.98
N LEU A 152 -8.89 -18.21 -2.47
CA LEU A 152 -10.10 -17.61 -3.03
C LEU A 152 -10.20 -17.78 -4.54
N ASP A 153 -9.06 -17.84 -5.23
CA ASP A 153 -9.02 -18.10 -6.66
C ASP A 153 -9.50 -19.51 -7.00
N ARG A 154 -10.65 -19.58 -7.69
CA ARG A 154 -11.27 -20.84 -8.12
C ARG A 154 -11.25 -21.06 -9.63
N ASN A 155 -10.90 -20.03 -10.41
CA ASN A 155 -10.92 -20.11 -11.87
C ASN A 155 -9.56 -20.53 -12.43
N PHE A 156 -9.24 -21.82 -12.26
CA PHE A 156 -7.96 -22.39 -12.71
C PHE A 156 -7.73 -22.27 -14.23
N ALA A 157 -8.78 -22.24 -15.05
CA ALA A 157 -8.65 -22.01 -16.49
C ALA A 157 -8.14 -20.59 -16.79
N LEU A 158 -8.65 -19.59 -16.06
CA LEU A 158 -8.18 -18.22 -16.18
C LEU A 158 -6.75 -18.05 -15.64
N LEU A 159 -6.43 -18.69 -14.50
CA LEU A 159 -5.07 -18.69 -13.97
C LEU A 159 -4.06 -19.29 -14.96
N ARG A 160 -4.39 -20.40 -15.63
CA ARG A 160 -3.52 -21.03 -16.63
C ARG A 160 -3.34 -20.19 -17.89
N SER A 161 -4.39 -19.49 -18.32
CA SER A 161 -4.34 -18.67 -19.55
C SER A 161 -3.64 -17.33 -19.35
N ARG A 162 -3.88 -16.66 -18.22
CA ARG A 162 -3.28 -15.35 -17.93
C ARG A 162 -1.93 -15.46 -17.25
N VAL A 163 -1.71 -16.55 -16.51
CA VAL A 163 -0.54 -16.80 -15.65
C VAL A 163 -0.27 -15.55 -14.81
N PRO A 164 -1.07 -15.26 -13.77
CA PRO A 164 -0.80 -14.11 -12.91
C PRO A 164 0.57 -14.22 -12.23
N GLY A 165 0.94 -13.22 -11.46
CA GLY A 165 2.12 -13.24 -10.58
C GLY A 165 1.75 -13.47 -9.11
N GLU A 166 0.47 -13.63 -8.82
CA GLU A 166 -0.10 -13.79 -7.48
C GLU A 166 -1.35 -14.67 -7.50
N VAL A 167 -1.79 -15.09 -6.31
CA VAL A 167 -3.14 -15.60 -6.03
C VAL A 167 -3.70 -14.96 -4.76
N ASP A 168 -5.02 -14.92 -4.67
CA ASP A 168 -5.73 -14.35 -3.54
C ASP A 168 -6.06 -15.42 -2.50
N LEU A 169 -5.70 -15.15 -1.25
CA LEU A 169 -6.10 -15.92 -0.08
C LEU A 169 -6.89 -15.05 0.89
N ARG A 170 -7.75 -15.68 1.67
CA ARG A 170 -8.29 -15.10 2.90
C ARG A 170 -7.56 -15.68 4.08
N ALA A 171 -6.84 -14.84 4.83
CA ALA A 171 -6.20 -15.21 6.07
C ALA A 171 -7.24 -15.47 7.20
N PRO A 172 -6.86 -16.13 8.30
CA PRO A 172 -7.81 -16.61 9.31
C PRO A 172 -8.68 -15.54 9.97
N LEU A 173 -8.18 -14.31 10.16
CA LEU A 173 -8.97 -13.20 10.72
C LEU A 173 -9.71 -12.39 9.63
N GLY A 174 -9.72 -12.88 8.40
CA GLY A 174 -10.47 -12.31 7.29
C GLY A 174 -9.68 -11.35 6.40
N THR A 175 -8.39 -11.13 6.69
CA THR A 175 -7.53 -10.27 5.87
C THR A 175 -7.36 -10.85 4.46
N MET A 176 -7.43 -9.98 3.44
CA MET A 176 -7.06 -10.37 2.09
C MET A 176 -5.54 -10.49 2.01
N LEU A 177 -5.06 -11.62 1.51
CA LEU A 177 -3.65 -11.90 1.33
C LEU A 177 -3.38 -12.19 -0.14
N ASP A 178 -2.67 -11.28 -0.79
CA ASP A 178 -2.14 -11.46 -2.13
C ASP A 178 -0.79 -12.17 -1.98
N LEU A 179 -0.72 -13.44 -2.39
CA LEU A 179 0.51 -14.22 -2.36
C LEU A 179 1.20 -14.19 -3.72
N HIS A 180 2.24 -13.39 -3.81
CA HIS A 180 3.03 -13.14 -5.01
C HIS A 180 4.19 -14.13 -5.14
N TRP A 181 4.53 -14.49 -6.37
CA TRP A 181 5.83 -15.09 -6.73
C TRP A 181 6.69 -14.15 -7.58
N THR A 182 6.14 -13.03 -8.00
CA THR A 182 6.82 -11.99 -8.79
C THR A 182 6.15 -10.65 -8.58
N LEU A 183 6.92 -9.56 -8.50
CA LEU A 183 6.38 -8.20 -8.29
C LEU A 183 5.58 -7.66 -9.48
N VAL A 184 5.59 -8.34 -10.62
CA VAL A 184 4.88 -7.92 -11.83
C VAL A 184 3.78 -8.94 -12.12
N ASN A 185 2.55 -8.64 -11.67
CA ASN A 185 1.43 -9.58 -11.75
C ASN A 185 1.01 -9.93 -13.20
N ARG A 186 1.02 -8.96 -14.12
CA ARG A 186 0.58 -9.19 -15.51
C ARG A 186 1.67 -9.84 -16.35
N SER A 187 1.38 -11.00 -16.94
CA SER A 187 2.34 -11.77 -17.73
C SER A 187 2.85 -11.00 -18.96
N GLU A 188 2.04 -10.13 -19.58
CA GLU A 188 2.48 -9.31 -20.72
C GLU A 188 3.53 -8.27 -20.32
N ARG A 189 3.43 -7.74 -19.09
CA ARG A 189 4.41 -6.80 -18.53
C ARG A 189 5.67 -7.53 -18.08
N ARG A 190 5.56 -8.74 -17.53
CA ARG A 190 6.73 -9.57 -17.17
C ARG A 190 7.65 -9.89 -18.34
N ARG A 191 7.11 -10.01 -19.56
CA ARG A 191 7.92 -10.20 -20.76
C ARG A 191 8.83 -9.00 -21.10
N ARG A 192 8.57 -7.83 -20.49
CA ARG A 192 9.26 -6.56 -20.75
C ARG A 192 9.95 -5.97 -19.53
N ALA A 193 9.97 -6.69 -18.42
CA ALA A 193 10.57 -6.25 -17.17
C ALA A 193 10.93 -7.49 -16.34
N ALA A 194 12.22 -7.74 -16.16
CA ALA A 194 12.70 -8.87 -15.37
C ALA A 194 13.00 -8.43 -13.94
N VAL A 195 12.12 -8.75 -13.00
CA VAL A 195 12.34 -8.51 -11.57
C VAL A 195 12.83 -9.80 -10.91
N PRO A 196 14.10 -9.88 -10.45
CA PRO A 196 14.68 -11.12 -9.95
C PRO A 196 14.22 -11.41 -8.51
N THR A 197 13.09 -12.12 -8.35
CA THR A 197 12.52 -12.48 -7.03
C THR A 197 13.56 -13.07 -6.06
N ALA A 198 14.42 -13.97 -6.54
CA ALA A 198 15.48 -14.58 -5.73
C ALA A 198 16.44 -13.53 -5.11
N ARG A 199 16.82 -12.50 -5.88
CA ARG A 199 17.65 -11.40 -5.38
C ARG A 199 16.91 -10.59 -4.32
N LEU A 200 15.64 -10.26 -4.57
CA LEU A 200 14.83 -9.49 -3.61
C LEU A 200 14.72 -10.18 -2.25
N LEU A 201 14.53 -11.51 -2.27
CA LEU A 201 14.46 -12.31 -1.05
C LEU A 201 15.82 -12.45 -0.37
N ALA A 202 16.91 -12.51 -1.13
CA ALA A 202 18.27 -12.61 -0.61
C ALA A 202 18.77 -11.30 0.02
N THR A 203 18.33 -10.15 -0.49
CA THR A 203 18.72 -8.81 -0.01
C THR A 203 17.61 -8.14 0.81
N ARG A 204 16.67 -8.92 1.35
CA ARG A 204 15.60 -8.42 2.21
C ARG A 204 16.16 -7.83 3.50
N VAL A 205 15.44 -6.87 4.06
CA VAL A 205 15.74 -6.22 5.33
C VAL A 205 14.55 -6.32 6.25
N ASP A 206 14.75 -6.22 7.56
CA ASP A 206 13.63 -6.14 8.49
C ASP A 206 13.17 -4.68 8.64
N VAL A 207 11.88 -4.45 8.48
CA VAL A 207 11.22 -3.18 8.74
C VAL A 207 10.38 -3.31 10.00
N THR A 208 10.58 -2.41 10.96
CA THR A 208 9.72 -2.34 12.16
C THR A 208 8.37 -1.77 11.78
N THR A 209 7.31 -2.56 12.01
CA THR A 209 5.90 -2.16 11.80
C THR A 209 5.15 -2.19 13.13
N ALA A 210 3.89 -1.76 13.14
CA ALA A 210 3.00 -1.96 14.29
C ALA A 210 2.84 -3.44 14.72
N ALA A 211 3.09 -4.40 13.82
CA ALA A 211 3.08 -5.84 14.13
C ALA A 211 4.42 -6.35 14.69
N GLY A 212 5.47 -5.54 14.68
CA GLY A 212 6.85 -5.94 14.97
C GLY A 212 7.76 -5.94 13.73
N PRO A 213 8.98 -6.50 13.82
CA PRO A 213 9.88 -6.64 12.69
C PRO A 213 9.30 -7.57 11.62
N VAL A 214 9.29 -7.11 10.37
CA VAL A 214 8.75 -7.85 9.23
C VAL A 214 9.79 -7.83 8.09
N PRO A 215 10.12 -8.97 7.48
CA PRO A 215 11.01 -9.00 6.33
C PRO A 215 10.37 -8.24 5.15
N ALA A 216 11.12 -7.32 4.55
CA ALA A 216 10.64 -6.39 3.54
C ALA A 216 11.70 -6.17 2.45
N LEU A 217 11.31 -5.49 1.38
CA LEU A 217 12.26 -5.02 0.37
C LEU A 217 13.20 -3.96 0.97
N GLY A 218 14.47 -4.04 0.58
CA GLY A 218 15.46 -2.98 0.84
C GLY A 218 14.99 -1.61 0.30
N PRO A 219 15.51 -0.48 0.81
CA PRO A 219 15.03 0.85 0.45
C PRO A 219 15.00 1.12 -1.07
N ALA A 220 16.05 0.71 -1.79
CA ALA A 220 16.15 0.90 -3.23
C ALA A 220 15.08 0.10 -4.00
N GLU A 221 14.97 -1.21 -3.73
CA GLU A 221 13.97 -2.09 -4.34
C GLU A 221 12.54 -1.66 -3.99
N ARG A 222 12.30 -1.24 -2.74
CA ARG A 222 11.01 -0.72 -2.29
C ARG A 222 10.60 0.52 -3.06
N LEU A 223 11.50 1.51 -3.19
CA LEU A 223 11.21 2.74 -3.93
C LEU A 223 10.91 2.45 -5.41
N VAL A 224 11.72 1.62 -6.07
CA VAL A 224 11.47 1.23 -7.47
C VAL A 224 10.14 0.47 -7.59
N HIS A 225 9.83 -0.40 -6.64
CA HIS A 225 8.55 -1.12 -6.62
C HIS A 225 7.35 -0.19 -6.45
N LEU A 226 7.41 0.80 -5.56
CA LEU A 226 6.35 1.80 -5.38
C LEU A 226 6.12 2.61 -6.66
N CYS A 227 7.20 3.01 -7.34
CA CYS A 227 7.11 3.67 -8.65
C CYS A 227 6.43 2.77 -9.71
N LEU A 228 6.82 1.49 -9.78
CA LEU A 228 6.18 0.52 -10.69
C LEU A 228 4.71 0.28 -10.36
N HIS A 229 4.35 0.21 -9.07
CA HIS A 229 2.97 0.03 -8.63
C HIS A 229 2.12 1.26 -9.01
N ALA A 230 2.61 2.46 -8.72
CA ALA A 230 1.93 3.71 -9.05
C ALA A 230 1.71 3.82 -10.57
N ALA A 231 2.77 3.70 -11.37
CA ALA A 231 2.67 3.75 -12.83
C ALA A 231 1.80 2.62 -13.39
N GLY A 232 1.93 1.42 -12.80
CA GLY A 232 1.23 0.23 -13.22
C GLY A 232 -0.28 0.30 -12.99
N SER A 233 -0.71 1.06 -11.98
CA SER A 233 -2.09 1.28 -11.57
C SER A 233 -2.69 2.57 -12.13
N GLY A 234 -1.95 3.31 -12.97
CA GLY A 234 -2.41 4.52 -13.66
C GLY A 234 -1.98 5.84 -13.01
N GLY A 235 -1.42 5.80 -11.80
CA GLY A 235 -0.90 6.99 -11.10
C GLY A 235 -1.98 8.02 -10.76
N ASP A 236 -3.24 7.61 -10.67
CA ASP A 236 -4.40 8.50 -10.51
C ASP A 236 -4.77 8.78 -9.04
N ARG A 237 -4.10 8.12 -8.08
CA ARG A 237 -4.30 8.35 -6.64
C ARG A 237 -3.11 9.02 -5.99
N LEU A 238 -3.38 10.08 -5.21
CA LEU A 238 -2.34 10.81 -4.48
C LEU A 238 -1.63 9.97 -3.42
N VAL A 239 -2.30 8.97 -2.82
CA VAL A 239 -1.65 8.07 -1.85
C VAL A 239 -0.46 7.31 -2.44
N TRP A 240 -0.52 6.91 -3.71
CA TRP A 240 0.61 6.24 -4.36
C TRP A 240 1.79 7.18 -4.59
N LEU A 241 1.52 8.44 -4.96
CA LEU A 241 2.56 9.45 -5.10
C LEU A 241 3.16 9.83 -3.75
N LEU A 242 2.33 9.86 -2.71
CA LEU A 242 2.78 10.09 -1.34
C LEU A 242 3.66 8.94 -0.87
N ASP A 243 3.29 7.68 -1.09
CA ASP A 243 4.13 6.52 -0.75
C ASP A 243 5.54 6.65 -1.37
N VAL A 244 5.61 7.04 -2.66
CA VAL A 244 6.89 7.32 -3.34
C VAL A 244 7.62 8.49 -2.68
N ALA A 245 6.94 9.60 -2.42
CA ALA A 245 7.56 10.78 -1.80
C ALA A 245 8.11 10.48 -0.39
N LEU A 246 7.39 9.69 0.42
CA LEU A 246 7.84 9.32 1.75
C LEU A 246 9.04 8.37 1.68
N ALA A 247 9.04 7.42 0.74
CA ALA A 247 10.15 6.52 0.50
C ALA A 247 11.41 7.26 0.01
N CYS A 248 11.26 8.25 -0.88
CA CYS A 248 12.35 9.13 -1.32
C CYS A 248 12.98 9.94 -0.17
N ALA A 249 12.23 10.17 0.90
CA ALA A 249 12.64 10.97 2.04
C ALA A 249 13.16 10.12 3.22
N GLU A 250 13.29 8.80 3.05
CA GLU A 250 13.97 7.96 4.04
C GLU A 250 15.47 8.36 4.12
N PRO A 251 16.08 8.43 5.31
CA PRO A 251 17.47 8.87 5.46
C PRO A 251 18.50 8.01 4.71
N ASP A 252 18.22 6.72 4.59
CA ASP A 252 19.16 5.70 4.09
C ASP A 252 18.95 5.36 2.60
N VAL A 253 18.29 6.23 1.83
CA VAL A 253 18.11 6.02 0.39
C VAL A 253 19.41 6.24 -0.35
N ASP A 254 20.01 5.14 -0.82
CA ASP A 254 21.09 5.16 -1.80
C ASP A 254 20.53 5.35 -3.22
N TRP A 255 20.69 6.56 -3.77
CA TRP A 255 20.21 6.90 -5.11
C TRP A 255 20.94 6.16 -6.24
N ASP A 256 22.22 5.81 -6.06
CA ASP A 256 22.95 5.03 -7.05
C ASP A 256 22.40 3.60 -7.11
N ALA A 257 22.08 3.02 -5.94
CA ALA A 257 21.40 1.73 -5.85
C ALA A 257 19.98 1.80 -6.47
N VAL A 258 19.20 2.86 -6.22
CA VAL A 258 17.88 3.06 -6.83
C VAL A 258 17.98 3.08 -8.36
N VAL A 259 18.92 3.86 -8.92
CA VAL A 259 19.13 3.95 -10.37
C VAL A 259 19.58 2.62 -10.95
N ALA A 260 20.49 1.91 -10.28
CA ALA A 260 20.96 0.60 -10.69
C ALA A 260 19.80 -0.42 -10.71
N THR A 261 19.00 -0.47 -9.65
CA THR A 261 17.82 -1.34 -9.53
C THR A 261 16.77 -1.01 -10.60
N ALA A 262 16.45 0.26 -10.81
CA ALA A 262 15.51 0.68 -11.84
C ALA A 262 15.96 0.31 -13.26
N ARG A 263 17.27 0.36 -13.54
CA ARG A 263 17.83 -0.08 -14.83
C ARG A 263 17.82 -1.60 -14.98
N ALA A 264 18.03 -2.33 -13.88
CA ALA A 264 18.03 -3.79 -13.87
C ALA A 264 16.63 -4.39 -14.07
N TRP A 265 15.56 -3.69 -13.68
CA TRP A 265 14.17 -4.14 -13.84
C TRP A 265 13.52 -3.75 -15.18
N ARG A 266 14.33 -3.33 -16.15
CA ARG A 266 13.89 -3.00 -17.52
C ARG A 266 13.59 -4.24 -18.38
#